data_AF-A0A429G6B8-F1
#
_entry.id   AF-A0A429G6B8-F1
#
_cell.length_a   1.000
_cell.length_b   1.000
_cell.length_c   1.000
_cell.angle_alpha   90.00
_cell.angle_beta   90.00
_cell.angle_gamma   90.00
#
_symmetry.space_group_name_H-M   'P 1'
#
loop_
_entity.id
_entity.type
_entity.pdbx_description
1 polymer ?
#
loop_
_entity_poly.entity_id
_entity_poly.type
_entity_poly.pdbx_seq_one_letter_code
_entity_poly.pdbx_strand_id
1 'polypeptide(L)'
;MDIIIPQGLLALATFSIGLVLGIGLGIIGIALGKIVSPSKDLPKKRERYECANPPVGRARGLLMMQYYPFLLLFLTIEPIMIYSFLFLLESYKYTLNAFLLFTGILGFMIPPLIFGLYSARRLELWSAP
;
A
#
# COMPACT_ATOMS: atom_id res chain seq x y z
N MET A 1 -7.66 41.01 -19.99
CA MET A 1 -7.75 41.03 -18.52
C MET A 1 -7.30 39.67 -18.06
N ASP A 2 -6.01 39.52 -17.74
CA ASP A 2 -5.47 38.24 -17.29
C ASP A 2 -5.96 37.99 -15.87
N ILE A 3 -6.81 36.98 -15.71
CA ILE A 3 -7.30 36.55 -14.41
C ILE A 3 -6.09 35.89 -13.73
N ILE A 4 -5.45 36.60 -12.80
CA ILE A 4 -4.36 36.08 -11.98
C ILE A 4 -4.98 35.11 -10.97
N ILE A 5 -5.24 33.88 -11.41
CA ILE A 5 -5.68 32.80 -10.51
C ILE A 5 -4.47 32.41 -9.66
N PRO A 6 -4.57 32.41 -8.31
CA PRO A 6 -3.46 31.99 -7.48
C PRO A 6 -3.06 30.56 -7.82
N GLN A 7 -1.77 30.31 -8.02
CA GLN A 7 -1.24 29.00 -8.44
C GLN A 7 -1.72 27.85 -7.52
N GLY A 8 -1.90 28.13 -6.23
CA GLY A 8 -2.45 27.16 -5.28
C GLY A 8 -3.90 26.74 -5.58
N LEU A 9 -4.74 27.66 -6.08
CA LEU A 9 -6.11 27.36 -6.46
C LEU A 9 -6.17 26.50 -7.74
N LEU A 10 -5.27 26.76 -8.70
CA LEU A 10 -5.14 25.93 -9.91
C LEU A 10 -4.65 24.52 -9.58
N ALA A 11 -3.68 24.39 -8.67
CA ALA A 11 -3.18 23.08 -8.22
C ALA A 11 -4.27 22.28 -7.50
N LEU A 12 -5.01 22.93 -6.59
CA LEU A 12 -6.15 22.32 -5.91
C LEU A 12 -7.21 21.87 -6.90
N ALA A 13 -7.59 22.75 -7.85
CA ALA A 13 -8.59 22.42 -8.85
C ALA A 13 -8.17 21.23 -9.72
N THR A 14 -6.90 21.20 -10.17
CA THR A 14 -6.37 20.09 -10.98
C THR A 14 -6.40 18.78 -10.21
N PHE A 15 -5.98 18.79 -8.94
CA PHE A 15 -6.01 17.60 -8.08
C PHE A 15 -7.44 17.12 -7.81
N SER A 16 -8.35 18.03 -7.49
CA SER A 16 -9.77 17.71 -7.28
C SER A 16 -10.41 17.12 -8.53
N ILE A 17 -10.14 17.68 -9.71
CA ILE A 17 -10.64 17.15 -10.98
C ILE A 17 -10.10 15.75 -11.23
N GLY A 18 -8.79 15.52 -11.04
CA GLY A 18 -8.18 14.20 -11.19
C GLY A 18 -8.79 13.15 -10.26
N LEU A 19 -9.04 13.52 -9.00
CA LEU A 19 -9.65 12.64 -8.01
C LEU A 19 -11.11 12.32 -8.35
N VAL A 20 -11.89 13.33 -8.74
CA VAL A 20 -13.29 13.15 -9.16
C VAL A 20 -13.37 12.28 -10.42
N LEU A 21 -12.49 12.49 -11.39
CA LEU A 21 -12.43 11.67 -12.61
C LEU A 21 -12.04 10.22 -12.27
N GLY A 22 -11.01 10.00 -11.45
CA GLY A 22 -10.57 8.65 -11.07
C GLY A 22 -11.67 7.85 -10.37
N ILE A 23 -12.31 8.46 -9.37
CA ILE A 23 -13.42 7.82 -8.64
C ILE A 23 -14.64 7.67 -9.55
N GLY A 24 -14.99 8.72 -10.31
CA GLY A 24 -16.14 8.76 -11.20
C GLY A 24 -16.08 7.67 -12.27
N LEU A 25 -14.92 7.49 -12.92
CA LEU A 25 -14.71 6.42 -13.89
C LEU A 25 -14.85 5.02 -13.26
N GLY A 26 -14.36 4.84 -12.03
CA GLY A 26 -14.56 3.58 -11.28
C GLY A 26 -16.04 3.28 -11.03
N ILE A 27 -16.80 4.29 -10.59
CA ILE A 27 -18.25 4.16 -10.36
C ILE A 27 -19.00 3.87 -11.66
N ILE A 28 -18.68 4.59 -12.74
CA ILE A 28 -19.28 4.37 -14.07
C ILE A 28 -18.98 2.94 -14.55
N GLY A 29 -17.75 2.45 -14.37
CA GLY A 29 -17.37 1.08 -14.71
C GLY A 29 -18.20 0.02 -13.96
N ILE A 30 -18.41 0.20 -12.66
CA ILE A 30 -19.26 -0.68 -11.85
C ILE A 30 -20.72 -0.60 -12.29
N ALA A 31 -21.23 0.60 -12.58
CA ALA A 31 -22.61 0.82 -13.01
C ALA A 31 -22.88 0.16 -14.37
N LEU A 32 -22.01 0.39 -15.36
CA LEU A 32 -22.08 -0.25 -16.66
C LEU A 32 -21.96 -1.77 -16.55
N GLY A 33 -21.04 -2.28 -15.72
CA GLY A 33 -20.90 -3.71 -15.46
C GLY A 33 -22.19 -4.33 -14.91
N LYS A 34 -22.92 -3.62 -14.03
CA LYS A 34 -24.21 -4.09 -13.51
C LYS A 34 -25.34 -4.01 -14.54
N ILE A 35 -25.36 -3.00 -15.42
CA ILE A 35 -26.42 -2.81 -16.43
C ILE A 35 -26.27 -3.81 -17.58
N VAL A 36 -25.05 -4.04 -18.04
CA VAL A 36 -24.78 -4.90 -19.21
C VAL A 36 -24.72 -6.38 -18.83
N SER A 37 -24.31 -6.71 -17.60
CA SER A 37 -24.13 -8.10 -17.19
C SER A 37 -25.48 -8.83 -17.00
N PRO A 38 -25.66 -10.02 -17.59
CA PRO A 38 -26.84 -10.83 -17.36
C PRO A 38 -26.86 -11.34 -15.91
N SER A 39 -27.81 -10.85 -15.11
CA SER A 39 -28.00 -11.31 -13.74
C SER A 39 -29.06 -12.41 -13.67
N LYS A 40 -28.69 -13.57 -13.11
CA LYS A 40 -29.63 -14.62 -12.68
C LYS A 40 -29.35 -14.95 -11.24
N ASP A 41 -30.31 -14.69 -10.36
CA ASP A 41 -30.21 -15.02 -8.93
C ASP A 41 -30.47 -16.51 -8.74
N LEU A 42 -29.50 -17.18 -8.16
CA LEU A 42 -29.50 -18.62 -7.89
C LEU A 42 -28.95 -18.80 -6.48
N PRO A 43 -29.59 -19.58 -5.60
CA PRO A 43 -29.12 -19.77 -4.22
C PRO A 43 -27.67 -20.28 -4.18
N LYS A 44 -27.32 -21.20 -5.08
CA LYS A 44 -25.96 -21.75 -5.20
C LYS A 44 -24.88 -20.73 -5.60
N LYS A 45 -25.25 -19.61 -6.25
CA LYS A 45 -24.29 -18.52 -6.55
C LYS A 45 -23.89 -17.71 -5.30
N ARG A 46 -24.65 -17.85 -4.21
CA ARG A 46 -24.41 -17.17 -2.93
C ARG A 46 -23.64 -18.04 -1.95
N GLU A 47 -23.45 -19.33 -2.27
CA GLU A 47 -22.66 -20.26 -1.47
C GLU A 47 -21.16 -20.09 -1.75
N ARG A 48 -20.32 -20.42 -0.77
CA ARG A 48 -18.86 -20.44 -0.95
C ARG A 48 -18.48 -21.58 -1.89
N TYR A 49 -17.48 -21.34 -2.73
CA TYR A 49 -16.93 -22.38 -3.59
C TYR A 49 -16.14 -23.40 -2.75
N GLU A 50 -16.56 -24.67 -2.77
CA GLU A 50 -15.97 -25.77 -1.98
C GLU A 50 -15.79 -27.05 -2.83
N CYS A 51 -15.45 -26.93 -4.12
CA CYS A 51 -15.24 -28.07 -5.04
C CYS A 51 -16.35 -29.15 -4.98
N ALA A 52 -17.61 -28.72 -4.91
CA ALA A 52 -18.81 -29.54 -4.77
C ALA A 52 -18.95 -30.34 -3.44
N ASN A 53 -18.04 -30.17 -2.48
CA ASN A 53 -18.20 -30.69 -1.14
C ASN A 53 -19.00 -29.69 -0.29
N PRO A 54 -20.03 -30.12 0.48
CA PRO A 54 -20.65 -29.22 1.45
C PRO A 54 -19.60 -28.74 2.47
N PRO A 55 -19.63 -27.46 2.88
CA PRO A 55 -18.69 -26.93 3.85
C PRO A 55 -18.86 -27.66 5.18
N VAL A 56 -17.81 -28.35 5.63
CA VAL A 56 -17.79 -29.10 6.88
C VAL A 56 -16.59 -28.68 7.72
N GLY A 57 -16.79 -28.57 9.03
CA GLY A 57 -15.73 -28.20 9.97
C GLY A 57 -15.52 -26.70 10.14
N ARG A 58 -14.37 -26.34 10.71
CA ARG A 58 -14.05 -24.95 11.10
C ARG A 58 -13.42 -24.22 9.92
N ALA A 59 -14.06 -23.14 9.46
CA ALA A 59 -13.60 -22.33 8.32
C ALA A 59 -12.33 -21.49 8.59
N ARG A 60 -11.92 -21.34 9.85
CA ARG A 60 -10.74 -20.53 10.24
C ARG A 60 -9.71 -21.41 10.95
N GLY A 61 -8.55 -21.54 10.32
CA GLY A 61 -7.35 -22.16 10.89
C GLY A 61 -6.42 -21.14 11.55
N LEU A 62 -5.27 -21.63 12.02
CA LEU A 62 -4.15 -20.78 12.45
C LEU A 62 -3.58 -20.08 11.21
N LEU A 63 -3.64 -18.74 11.19
CA LEU A 63 -3.01 -17.95 10.13
C LEU A 63 -1.51 -17.90 10.41
N MET A 64 -0.74 -18.65 9.63
CA MET A 64 0.73 -18.59 9.68
C MET A 64 1.18 -17.19 9.26
N MET A 65 1.89 -16.49 10.14
CA MET A 65 2.40 -15.13 9.89
C MET A 65 3.74 -15.15 9.13
N GLN A 66 3.88 -16.05 8.15
CA GLN A 66 5.10 -16.21 7.34
C GLN A 66 5.48 -14.92 6.59
N TYR A 67 4.50 -14.06 6.28
CA TYR A 67 4.72 -12.78 5.61
C TYR A 67 5.03 -11.61 6.56
N TYR A 68 5.03 -11.82 7.88
CA TYR A 68 5.27 -10.76 8.85
C TYR A 68 6.67 -10.12 8.75
N PRO A 69 7.77 -10.88 8.57
CA PRO A 69 9.08 -10.27 8.36
C PRO A 69 9.17 -9.41 7.09
N PHE A 70 8.40 -9.75 6.04
CA PHE A 70 8.35 -8.93 4.83
C PHE A 70 7.65 -7.58 5.07
N LEU A 71 6.67 -7.52 5.97
CA LEU A 71 6.07 -6.26 6.41
C LEU A 71 7.09 -5.39 7.14
N LEU A 72 7.94 -5.98 7.99
CA LEU A 72 9.03 -5.25 8.66
C LEU A 72 10.07 -4.71 7.67
N LEU A 73 10.42 -5.50 6.65
CA LEU A 73 11.29 -5.04 5.56
C LEU A 73 10.67 -3.89 4.78
N PHE A 74 9.39 -4.00 4.42
CA PHE A 74 8.69 -2.94 3.71
C PHE A 74 8.65 -1.65 4.54
N LEU A 75 8.27 -1.74 5.82
CA LEU A 75 8.14 -0.59 6.73
C LEU A 75 9.48 0.09 7.04
N THR A 76 10.61 -0.60 6.85
CA THR A 76 11.94 -0.02 7.04
C THR A 76 12.51 0.56 5.76
N ILE A 77 12.32 -0.11 4.62
CA ILE A 77 12.81 0.37 3.32
C ILE A 77 11.99 1.56 2.81
N GLU A 78 10.68 1.55 2.94
CA GLU A 78 9.81 2.66 2.49
C GLU A 78 10.26 4.03 3.04
N PRO A 79 10.42 4.24 4.36
CA PRO A 79 10.88 5.52 4.88
C PRO A 79 12.32 5.83 4.46
N ILE A 80 13.22 4.85 4.35
CA ILE A 80 14.58 5.07 3.85
C ILE A 80 14.53 5.69 2.44
N MET A 81 13.67 5.17 1.57
CA MET A 81 13.50 5.70 0.21
C MET A 81 12.92 7.11 0.21
N ILE A 82 11.88 7.37 1.02
CA ILE A 82 11.28 8.71 1.16
C ILE A 82 12.32 9.72 1.65
N TYR A 83 13.07 9.39 2.71
CA TYR A 83 14.10 10.28 3.25
C TYR A 83 15.28 10.46 2.31
N SER A 84 15.62 9.45 1.50
CA SER A 84 16.66 9.59 0.47
C SER A 84 16.26 10.62 -0.59
N PHE A 85 14.98 10.62 -0.99
CA PHE A 85 14.45 11.63 -1.91
C PHE A 85 14.44 13.04 -1.28
N LEU A 86 13.98 13.17 -0.04
CA LEU A 86 13.98 14.45 0.69
C LEU A 86 15.41 14.99 0.92
N PHE A 87 16.36 14.11 1.22
CA PHE A 87 17.76 14.47 1.34
C PHE A 87 18.29 15.07 0.03
N LEU A 88 18.01 14.43 -1.12
CA LEU A 88 18.42 14.94 -2.42
C LEU A 88 17.81 16.32 -2.71
N LEU A 89 16.54 16.53 -2.36
CA LEU A 89 15.85 17.80 -2.54
C LEU A 89 16.41 18.93 -1.68
N GLU A 90 16.88 18.67 -0.46
CA GLU A 90 17.39 19.71 0.46
C GLU A 90 18.91 19.89 0.42
N SER A 91 19.63 18.96 -0.22
CA SER A 91 21.10 18.96 -0.28
C SER A 91 21.70 20.22 -0.93
N TYR A 92 20.95 20.93 -1.77
CA TYR A 92 21.42 22.16 -2.42
C TYR A 92 21.59 23.34 -1.46
N LYS A 93 20.80 23.40 -0.37
CA LYS A 93 20.74 24.55 0.53
C LYS A 93 21.44 24.31 1.86
N TYR A 94 21.31 23.10 2.40
CA TYR A 94 21.79 22.77 3.74
C TYR A 94 22.53 21.44 3.75
N THR A 95 23.58 21.31 2.93
CA THR A 95 24.28 20.04 2.69
C THR A 95 24.74 19.34 3.98
N LEU A 96 25.40 20.07 4.89
CA LEU A 96 25.97 19.46 6.10
C LEU A 96 24.87 19.02 7.10
N ASN A 97 23.85 19.86 7.31
CA ASN A 97 22.75 19.53 8.22
C ASN A 97 21.88 18.40 7.66
N ALA A 98 21.56 18.45 6.37
CA ALA A 98 20.80 17.39 5.69
C ALA A 98 21.56 16.06 5.75
N PHE A 99 22.88 16.07 5.55
CA PHE A 99 23.71 14.88 5.65
C PHE A 99 23.74 14.29 7.06
N LEU A 100 23.89 15.11 8.10
CA LEU A 100 23.88 14.66 9.49
C LEU A 100 22.52 14.04 9.87
N LEU A 101 21.42 14.71 9.52
CA LEU A 101 20.07 14.21 9.79
C LEU A 101 19.79 12.91 9.04
N PHE A 102 20.11 12.84 7.75
CA PHE A 102 19.94 11.65 6.94
C PHE A 102 20.75 10.46 7.49
N THR A 103 22.01 10.70 7.86
CA THR A 103 22.86 9.68 8.47
C THR A 103 22.30 9.20 9.82
N GLY A 104 21.76 10.10 10.65
CA GLY A 104 21.11 9.75 11.90
C GLY A 104 19.86 8.88 11.71
N ILE A 105 19.02 9.23 10.74
CA ILE A 105 17.82 8.46 10.39
C ILE A 105 18.20 7.08 9.85
N LEU A 106 19.19 6.99 8.95
CA LEU A 106 19.69 5.71 8.47
C LEU A 106 20.23 4.86 9.63
N GLY A 107 21.05 5.44 10.50
CA GLY A 107 21.57 4.75 11.69
C GLY A 107 20.47 4.13 12.56
N PHE A 108 19.33 4.81 12.68
CA PHE A 108 18.16 4.30 13.41
C PHE A 108 17.38 3.22 12.66
N MET A 109 17.31 3.29 11.32
CA MET A 109 16.52 2.35 10.49
C MET A 109 17.29 1.08 10.09
N ILE A 110 18.62 1.09 10.13
CA ILE A 110 19.45 -0.08 9.81
C ILE A 110 19.22 -1.26 10.78
N PRO A 111 19.15 -1.11 12.12
CA PRO A 111 18.93 -2.23 13.02
C PRO A 111 17.59 -2.97 12.78
N PRO A 112 16.45 -2.28 12.64
CA PRO A 112 15.19 -2.91 12.24
C PRO A 112 15.26 -3.62 10.88
N LEU A 113 15.99 -3.04 9.91
CA LEU A 113 16.18 -3.65 8.59
C LEU A 113 16.97 -4.97 8.70
N ILE A 114 18.08 -4.98 9.45
CA ILE A 114 18.88 -6.18 9.71
C ILE A 114 18.02 -7.25 10.40
N PHE A 115 17.24 -6.85 11.41
CA PHE A 115 16.31 -7.75 12.10
C PHE A 115 15.26 -8.33 11.13
N GLY A 116 14.68 -7.50 10.27
CA GLY A 116 13.73 -7.93 9.24
C GLY A 116 14.34 -8.95 8.28
N LEU A 117 15.56 -8.69 7.78
CA LEU A 117 16.28 -9.57 6.86
C LEU A 117 16.63 -10.92 7.51
N TYR A 118 17.06 -10.88 8.76
CA TYR A 118 17.36 -12.08 9.53
C TYR A 118 16.11 -12.93 9.78
N SER A 119 15.03 -12.28 10.23
CA SER A 119 13.75 -12.92 10.53
C SER A 119 13.08 -13.50 9.27
N ALA A 120 13.22 -12.85 8.11
CA ALA A 120 12.67 -13.31 6.83
C ALA A 120 13.29 -14.62 6.34
N ARG A 121 14.54 -14.91 6.74
CA ARG A 121 15.22 -16.17 6.38
C ARG A 121 14.78 -17.37 7.24
N ARG A 122 14.06 -17.15 8.34
CA ARG A 122 13.69 -18.19 9.30
C ARG A 122 12.21 -18.55 9.21
N LEU A 123 11.80 -19.16 8.10
CA LEU A 123 10.42 -19.60 7.88
C LEU A 123 9.92 -20.58 8.95
N GLU A 124 10.82 -21.39 9.51
CA GLU A 124 10.51 -22.35 10.58
C GLU A 124 9.94 -21.70 11.85
N LEU A 125 10.31 -20.44 12.15
CA LEU A 125 9.78 -19.71 13.31
C LEU A 125 8.32 -19.28 13.13
N TRP A 126 7.83 -19.26 11.89
CA TRP A 126 6.56 -18.66 11.50
C TRP A 126 5.58 -19.67 10.88
N SER A 127 6.01 -20.92 10.73
CA SER A 127 5.17 -22.04 10.31
C SER A 127 4.38 -22.56 11.51
N ALA A 128 3.12 -22.98 11.27
CA ALA A 128 2.36 -23.66 12.31
C ALA A 128 3.03 -25.01 12.65
N PRO A 129 2.92 -25.48 13.90
CA PRO A 129 3.42 -26.78 14.32
C PRO A 129 2.79 -27.93 13.53
#